data_AF-A0A0P8C0P4-F1
#
_entry.id   AF-A0A0P8C0P4-F1
#
_cell.length_a   1.000
_cell.length_b   1.000
_cell.length_c   1.000
_cell.angle_alpha   90.00
_cell.angle_beta   90.00
_cell.angle_gamma   90.00
#
_symmetry.space_group_name_H-M   'P 1'
#
loop_
_entity.id
_entity.type
_entity.pdbx_description
1 polymer ?
#
loop_
_entity_poly.entity_id
_entity_poly.type
_entity_poly.pdbx_seq_one_letter_code
_entity_poly.pdbx_strand_id
1 'polypeptide(L)'
;MRARALARQADLLDRGVGSTVAVEEAELAAATAEQSILSRRQAEAQAAARATDAETALERSRIALAEAERQLAETTLMAAFDGVLADVDVAAGRLVGRNERLAQLIDDSALEVSFRISTTQYARLIGADGSLPQAPVRVVLDVFGLDLTTDATLAREAGSVGEGQSGRLLYARIDDGRGLRVGDFVRVEVEEPPLAGVARLPATALGSDGRVLVLGEENRLEAANVALMRRQGDDVLVSVPPELSGREVVAARTPVLGEGIRVNPFRRDADGQAEAEAPGTIALDPDRRARLIAFVETNSFIPEDVRSRMIQQLNEPEVPAQMVARIEARMGS
;
A
#
# COMPACT_ATOMS: atom_id res chain seq x y z
N MET A 1 -64.34 -38.40 50.73
CA MET A 1 -65.09 -39.49 51.41
C MET A 1 -65.38 -39.18 52.88
N ARG A 2 -64.40 -38.80 53.71
CA ARG A 2 -64.59 -38.48 55.14
C ARG A 2 -65.44 -37.22 55.40
N ALA A 3 -65.20 -36.12 54.67
CA ALA A 3 -66.06 -34.92 54.74
C ALA A 3 -67.53 -35.19 54.37
N ARG A 4 -67.79 -36.08 53.39
CA ARG A 4 -69.15 -36.53 53.05
C ARG A 4 -69.77 -37.43 54.13
N ALA A 5 -68.95 -38.20 54.86
CA ALA A 5 -69.43 -39.00 55.98
C ALA A 5 -69.79 -38.11 57.18
N LEU A 6 -68.98 -37.10 57.48
CA LEU A 6 -69.29 -36.07 58.47
C LEU A 6 -70.59 -35.33 58.13
N ALA A 7 -70.73 -34.82 56.91
CA ALA A 7 -71.94 -34.13 56.46
C ALA A 7 -73.21 -34.99 56.61
N ARG A 8 -73.11 -36.31 56.33
CA ARG A 8 -74.22 -37.24 56.56
C ARG A 8 -74.52 -37.46 58.05
N GLN A 9 -73.52 -37.57 58.91
CA GLN A 9 -73.74 -37.75 60.34
C GLN A 9 -74.35 -36.49 60.98
N ALA A 10 -73.90 -35.30 60.56
CA ALA A 10 -74.47 -34.03 61.00
C ALA A 10 -75.95 -33.87 60.58
N ASP A 11 -76.28 -34.24 59.35
CA ASP A 11 -77.65 -34.21 58.81
C ASP A 11 -78.58 -35.24 59.48
N LEU A 12 -78.06 -36.42 59.85
CA LEU A 12 -78.81 -37.40 60.65
C LEU A 12 -79.06 -36.91 62.09
N LEU A 13 -78.10 -36.21 62.70
CA LEU A 13 -78.25 -35.61 64.02
C LEU A 13 -79.30 -34.48 64.01
N ASP A 14 -79.28 -33.61 62.99
CA ASP A 14 -80.23 -32.49 62.83
C ASP A 14 -81.68 -32.98 62.63
N ARG A 15 -81.85 -34.14 61.96
CA ARG A 15 -83.13 -34.84 61.80
C ARG A 15 -83.57 -35.64 63.04
N GLY A 16 -82.83 -35.58 64.15
CA GLY A 16 -83.17 -36.20 65.43
C GLY A 16 -82.98 -37.73 65.51
N VAL A 17 -82.34 -38.34 64.50
CA VAL A 17 -82.10 -39.79 64.40
C VAL A 17 -80.62 -40.18 64.54
N GLY A 18 -79.72 -39.21 64.76
CA GLY A 18 -78.28 -39.40 64.96
C GLY A 18 -77.83 -39.26 66.42
N SER A 19 -76.58 -39.63 66.70
CA SER A 19 -75.91 -39.46 68.01
C SER A 19 -74.80 -38.41 67.91
N THR A 20 -74.65 -37.57 68.93
CA THR A 20 -73.58 -36.57 69.02
C THR A 20 -72.19 -37.21 68.95
N VAL A 21 -72.00 -38.36 69.59
CA VAL A 21 -70.74 -39.12 69.57
C VAL A 21 -70.35 -39.53 68.15
N ALA A 22 -71.32 -39.94 67.33
CA ALA A 22 -71.05 -40.35 65.95
C ALA A 22 -70.66 -39.16 65.05
N VAL A 23 -71.13 -37.95 65.35
CA VAL A 23 -70.71 -36.72 64.68
C VAL A 23 -69.28 -36.36 65.10
N GLU A 24 -68.97 -36.36 66.40
CA GLU A 24 -67.62 -36.08 66.92
C GLU A 24 -66.56 -37.06 66.38
N GLU A 25 -66.87 -38.35 66.30
CA GLU A 25 -65.99 -39.34 65.67
C GLU A 25 -65.78 -39.08 64.18
N ALA A 26 -66.84 -38.67 63.46
CA ALA A 26 -66.75 -38.31 62.05
C ALA A 26 -65.97 -37.00 61.83
N GLU A 27 -66.07 -36.04 62.74
CA GLU A 27 -65.29 -34.79 62.77
C GLU A 27 -63.81 -35.10 62.98
N LEU A 28 -63.47 -35.87 64.02
CA LEU A 28 -62.09 -36.29 64.28
C LEU A 28 -61.50 -37.06 63.09
N ALA A 29 -62.29 -37.97 62.48
CA ALA A 29 -61.86 -38.72 61.30
C ALA A 29 -61.70 -37.84 60.04
N ALA A 30 -62.47 -36.75 59.91
CA ALA A 30 -62.30 -35.77 58.84
C ALA A 30 -61.06 -34.90 59.08
N ALA A 31 -60.88 -34.38 60.30
CA ALA A 31 -59.74 -33.56 60.69
C ALA A 31 -58.40 -34.31 60.54
N THR A 32 -58.33 -35.58 60.97
CA THR A 32 -57.13 -36.42 60.80
C THR A 32 -56.81 -36.70 59.33
N ALA A 33 -57.83 -36.88 58.49
CA ALA A 33 -57.65 -37.03 57.05
C ALA A 33 -57.15 -35.73 56.39
N GLU A 34 -57.68 -34.57 56.79
CA GLU A 34 -57.21 -33.26 56.34
C GLU A 34 -55.76 -32.99 56.77
N GLN A 35 -55.41 -33.28 58.02
CA GLN A 35 -54.04 -33.18 58.53
C GLN A 35 -53.08 -34.08 57.73
N SER A 36 -53.52 -35.31 57.40
CA SER A 36 -52.73 -36.23 56.57
C SER A 36 -52.52 -35.69 55.15
N ILE A 37 -53.54 -35.06 54.55
CA ILE A 37 -53.42 -34.41 53.24
C ILE A 37 -52.46 -33.22 53.32
N LEU A 38 -52.59 -32.37 54.35
CA LEU A 38 -51.72 -31.22 54.55
C LEU A 38 -50.26 -31.65 54.73
N SER A 39 -50.01 -32.67 55.55
CA SER A 39 -48.69 -33.24 55.76
C SER A 39 -48.08 -33.79 54.46
N ARG A 40 -48.88 -34.50 53.64
CA ARG A 40 -48.43 -34.97 52.32
C ARG A 40 -48.11 -33.83 51.36
N ARG A 41 -48.94 -32.79 51.31
CA ARG A 41 -48.69 -31.59 50.50
C ARG A 41 -47.42 -30.86 50.93
N GLN A 42 -47.18 -30.76 52.24
CA GLN A 42 -45.94 -30.19 52.77
C GLN A 42 -44.72 -31.04 52.39
N ALA A 43 -44.83 -32.37 52.49
CA ALA A 43 -43.76 -33.29 52.09
C ALA A 43 -43.44 -33.20 50.59
N GLU A 44 -44.47 -33.10 49.75
CA GLU A 44 -44.34 -32.90 48.29
C GLU A 44 -43.67 -31.56 47.97
N ALA A 45 -44.13 -30.47 48.59
CA ALA A 45 -43.52 -29.14 48.42
C ALA A 45 -42.05 -29.12 48.86
N GLN A 46 -41.71 -29.80 49.96
CA GLN A 46 -40.32 -29.94 50.41
C GLN A 46 -39.48 -30.78 49.45
N ALA A 47 -40.03 -31.87 48.90
CA ALA A 47 -39.33 -32.69 47.91
C ALA A 47 -39.07 -31.91 46.62
N ALA A 48 -40.06 -31.14 46.14
CA ALA A 48 -39.91 -30.26 44.99
C ALA A 48 -38.83 -29.19 45.23
N ALA A 49 -38.83 -28.54 46.40
CA ALA A 49 -37.79 -27.58 46.76
C ALA A 49 -36.38 -28.21 46.77
N ARG A 50 -36.23 -29.41 47.33
CA ARG A 50 -34.94 -30.14 47.33
C ARG A 50 -34.47 -30.48 45.91
N ALA A 51 -35.38 -30.79 45.00
CA ALA A 51 -35.05 -31.05 43.59
C ALA A 51 -34.52 -29.77 42.92
N THR A 52 -35.20 -28.63 43.08
CA THR A 52 -34.77 -27.33 42.57
C THR A 52 -33.39 -26.92 43.13
N ASP A 53 -33.16 -27.15 44.43
CA ASP A 53 -31.88 -26.86 45.07
C ASP A 53 -30.75 -27.73 44.48
N ALA A 54 -31.02 -29.02 44.26
CA ALA A 54 -30.06 -29.94 43.65
C ALA A 54 -29.75 -29.57 42.19
N GLU A 55 -30.75 -29.16 41.41
CA GLU A 55 -30.57 -28.65 40.05
C GLU A 55 -29.71 -27.37 40.04
N THR A 56 -29.97 -26.44 40.96
CA THR A 56 -29.19 -25.21 41.11
C THR A 56 -27.74 -25.51 41.51
N ALA A 57 -27.52 -26.47 42.42
CA ALA A 57 -26.19 -26.88 42.83
C ALA A 57 -25.41 -27.57 41.70
N LEU A 58 -26.09 -28.37 40.89
CA LEU A 58 -25.51 -28.99 39.69
C LEU A 58 -25.09 -27.93 38.68
N GLU A 59 -25.95 -26.95 38.42
CA GLU A 59 -25.63 -25.88 37.47
C GLU A 59 -24.46 -25.02 37.93
N ARG A 60 -24.41 -24.68 39.22
CA ARG A 60 -23.24 -24.00 39.81
C ARG A 60 -21.95 -24.80 39.65
N SER A 61 -22.02 -26.12 39.83
CA SER A 61 -20.86 -27.00 39.67
C SER A 61 -20.38 -27.06 38.22
N ARG A 62 -21.30 -27.05 37.24
CA ARG A 62 -20.96 -26.98 35.81
C ARG A 62 -20.29 -25.66 35.44
N ILE A 63 -20.80 -24.54 35.95
CA ILE A 63 -20.18 -23.22 35.73
C ILE A 63 -18.77 -23.20 36.31
N ALA A 64 -18.57 -23.72 37.52
CA ALA A 64 -17.25 -23.79 38.16
C ALA A 64 -16.27 -24.66 37.36
N LEU A 65 -16.74 -25.78 36.79
CA LEU A 65 -15.93 -26.62 35.91
C LEU A 65 -15.54 -25.88 34.62
N ALA A 66 -16.50 -25.27 33.92
CA ALA A 66 -16.22 -24.53 32.69
C ALA A 66 -15.27 -23.33 32.91
N GLU A 67 -15.37 -22.68 34.07
CA GLU A 67 -14.44 -21.62 34.48
C GLU A 67 -13.02 -22.17 34.70
N ALA A 68 -12.88 -23.29 35.42
CA ALA A 68 -11.58 -23.93 35.65
C ALA A 68 -10.94 -24.44 34.35
N GLU A 69 -11.74 -24.99 33.43
CA GLU A 69 -11.27 -25.40 32.09
C GLU A 69 -10.79 -24.21 31.26
N ARG A 70 -11.50 -23.07 31.31
CA ARG A 70 -11.07 -21.85 30.63
C ARG A 70 -9.77 -21.29 31.22
N GLN A 71 -9.66 -21.24 32.54
CA GLN A 71 -8.43 -20.81 33.22
C GLN A 71 -7.24 -21.70 32.86
N LEU A 72 -7.45 -23.01 32.76
CA LEU A 72 -6.42 -23.94 32.31
C LEU A 72 -6.03 -23.69 30.85
N ALA A 73 -6.99 -23.49 29.95
CA ALA A 73 -6.71 -23.17 28.55
C ALA A 73 -5.92 -21.84 28.40
N GLU A 74 -6.27 -20.82 29.20
CA GLU A 74 -5.59 -19.52 29.23
C GLU A 74 -4.14 -19.59 29.76
N THR A 75 -3.72 -20.72 30.36
CA THR A 75 -2.30 -20.94 30.69
C THR A 75 -1.43 -21.19 29.47
N THR A 76 -2.03 -21.57 28.34
CA THR A 76 -1.33 -21.78 27.07
C THR A 76 -1.69 -20.66 26.11
N LEU A 77 -0.76 -19.73 25.93
CA LEU A 77 -0.90 -18.62 24.99
C LEU A 77 -0.48 -19.09 23.59
N MET A 78 -1.45 -19.24 22.70
CA MET A 78 -1.22 -19.54 21.28
C MET A 78 -1.31 -18.26 20.44
N ALA A 79 -0.48 -18.16 19.41
CA ALA A 79 -0.60 -17.10 18.41
C ALA A 79 -1.94 -17.23 17.67
N ALA A 80 -2.64 -16.11 17.48
CA ALA A 80 -3.93 -16.09 16.79
C ALA A 80 -3.80 -16.23 15.26
N PHE A 81 -2.61 -15.96 14.72
CA PHE A 81 -2.25 -16.03 13.31
C PHE A 81 -0.75 -16.28 13.15
N ASP A 82 -0.34 -16.68 11.96
CA ASP A 82 1.08 -16.87 11.61
C ASP A 82 1.78 -15.52 11.44
N GLY A 83 3.00 -15.38 11.95
CA GLY A 83 3.73 -14.12 11.82
C GLY A 83 5.07 -14.13 12.54
N VAL A 84 5.65 -12.93 12.66
CA VAL A 84 6.95 -12.71 13.28
C VAL A 84 6.78 -12.05 14.64
N LEU A 85 7.46 -12.58 15.66
CA LEU A 85 7.47 -11.99 16.99
C LEU A 85 8.52 -10.87 17.09
N ALA A 86 8.10 -9.73 17.64
CA ALA A 86 8.93 -8.61 18.04
C ALA A 86 8.79 -8.35 19.55
N ASP A 87 9.73 -7.61 20.13
CA ASP A 87 9.72 -7.22 21.56
C ASP A 87 9.43 -8.37 22.53
N VAL A 88 10.05 -9.53 22.31
CA VAL A 88 9.81 -10.72 23.15
C VAL A 88 10.42 -10.53 24.54
N ASP A 89 9.58 -10.34 25.55
CA ASP A 89 9.93 -10.23 26.96
C ASP A 89 9.44 -11.47 27.73
N VAL A 90 9.92 -12.65 27.32
CA VAL A 90 9.56 -13.93 27.94
C VAL A 90 10.81 -14.75 28.22
N ALA A 91 10.87 -15.31 29.43
CA ALA A 91 11.91 -16.27 29.82
C ALA A 91 11.28 -17.40 30.64
N ALA A 92 11.83 -18.61 30.52
CA ALA A 92 11.36 -19.76 31.29
C ALA A 92 11.51 -19.50 32.80
N GLY A 93 10.45 -19.75 33.57
CA GLY A 93 10.41 -19.53 35.02
C GLY A 93 10.10 -18.09 35.45
N ARG A 94 9.91 -17.15 34.51
CA ARG A 94 9.44 -15.80 34.83
C ARG A 94 7.96 -15.85 35.23
N LEU A 95 7.62 -15.12 36.29
CA LEU A 95 6.23 -14.85 36.65
C LEU A 95 5.69 -13.75 35.74
N VAL A 96 4.57 -14.02 35.08
CA VAL A 96 3.87 -13.05 34.21
C VAL A 96 2.66 -12.49 34.94
N GLY A 97 2.49 -11.16 34.86
CA GLY A 97 1.35 -10.46 35.42
C GLY A 97 0.10 -10.54 34.54
N ARG A 98 -1.06 -10.24 35.12
CA ARG A 98 -2.29 -10.06 34.34
C ARG A 98 -2.14 -8.82 33.44
N ASN A 99 -2.54 -8.95 32.17
CA ASN A 99 -2.46 -7.89 31.15
C ASN A 99 -1.02 -7.45 30.79
N GLU A 100 0.00 -8.26 31.12
CA GLU A 100 1.37 -8.00 30.70
C GLU A 100 1.55 -8.34 29.22
N ARG A 101 2.17 -7.43 28.45
CA ARG A 101 2.49 -7.68 27.03
C ARG A 101 3.80 -8.48 26.94
N LEU A 102 3.68 -9.75 26.58
CA LEU A 102 4.81 -10.67 26.48
C LEU A 102 5.61 -10.54 25.18
N ALA A 103 4.92 -10.23 24.08
CA ALA A 103 5.51 -10.02 22.76
C ALA A 103 4.54 -9.26 21.88
N GLN A 104 5.04 -8.77 20.74
CA GLN A 104 4.23 -8.23 19.66
C GLN A 104 4.26 -9.22 18.49
N LEU A 105 3.10 -9.71 18.07
CA LEU A 105 2.96 -10.56 16.89
C LEU A 105 2.67 -9.68 15.67
N ILE A 106 3.53 -9.76 14.66
CA ILE A 106 3.45 -8.98 13.42
C ILE A 106 3.10 -9.94 12.28
N ASP A 107 2.04 -9.61 11.54
CA ASP A 107 1.68 -10.31 10.31
C ASP A 107 2.59 -9.81 9.17
N ASP A 108 3.48 -10.67 8.68
CA ASP A 108 4.39 -10.35 7.58
C ASP A 108 3.74 -10.47 6.20
N SER A 109 2.54 -11.05 6.13
CA SER A 109 1.74 -11.15 4.90
C SER A 109 0.83 -9.95 4.66
N ALA A 110 0.60 -9.13 5.68
CA ALA A 110 -0.33 -7.99 5.66
C ALA A 110 0.37 -6.66 5.98
N LEU A 111 1.52 -6.40 5.36
CA LEU A 111 2.27 -5.16 5.57
C LEU A 111 1.61 -3.98 4.83
N GLU A 112 1.61 -2.81 5.49
CA GLU A 112 1.19 -1.54 4.88
C GLU A 112 2.32 -0.51 5.00
N VAL A 113 2.48 0.32 3.97
CA VAL A 113 3.30 1.53 4.02
C VAL A 113 2.40 2.74 4.24
N SER A 114 2.73 3.54 5.25
CA SER A 114 2.06 4.82 5.50
C SER A 114 2.91 5.96 4.95
N PHE A 115 2.34 6.82 4.12
CA PHE A 115 3.05 7.97 3.54
C PHE A 115 2.15 9.20 3.45
N ARG A 116 2.77 10.38 3.45
CA ARG A 116 2.06 11.66 3.36
C ARG A 116 2.28 12.35 2.04
N ILE A 117 1.20 12.90 1.51
CA ILE A 117 1.23 13.73 0.31
C ILE A 117 0.59 15.09 0.61
N SER A 118 0.97 16.11 -0.16
CA SER A 118 0.35 17.43 -0.06
C SER A 118 -1.12 17.39 -0.51
N THR A 119 -1.92 18.36 -0.04
CA THR A 119 -3.34 18.48 -0.45
C THR A 119 -3.49 18.64 -1.96
N THR A 120 -2.53 19.29 -2.63
CA THR A 120 -2.54 19.47 -4.09
C THR A 120 -2.22 18.19 -4.85
N GLN A 121 -1.35 17.33 -4.31
CA GLN A 121 -1.11 15.98 -4.85
C GLN A 121 -2.32 15.08 -4.63
N TYR A 122 -2.90 15.12 -3.44
CA TYR A 122 -4.09 14.34 -3.10
C TYR A 122 -5.27 14.68 -4.03
N ALA A 123 -5.50 15.97 -4.29
CA ALA A 123 -6.56 16.42 -5.20
C ALA A 123 -6.39 15.90 -6.65
N ARG A 124 -5.19 15.47 -7.04
CA ARG A 124 -4.92 14.87 -8.37
C ARG A 124 -5.12 13.36 -8.37
N LEU A 125 -5.04 12.73 -7.21
CA LEU A 125 -5.17 11.28 -7.07
C LEU A 125 -6.63 10.85 -6.98
N ILE A 126 -7.49 11.68 -6.38
CA ILE A 126 -8.91 11.35 -6.21
C ILE A 126 -9.66 11.37 -7.54
N GLY A 127 -10.63 10.46 -7.68
CA GLY A 127 -11.57 10.41 -8.79
C GLY A 127 -12.53 11.60 -8.80
N ALA A 128 -13.29 11.75 -9.89
CA ALA A 128 -14.29 12.81 -10.05
C ALA A 128 -15.43 12.74 -9.00
N ASP A 129 -15.63 11.56 -8.41
CA ASP A 129 -16.56 11.28 -7.31
C ASP A 129 -15.94 11.55 -5.92
N GLY A 130 -14.68 11.97 -5.87
CA GLY A 130 -13.93 12.20 -4.63
C GLY A 130 -13.44 10.91 -3.96
N SER A 131 -13.57 9.76 -4.62
CA SER A 131 -13.06 8.49 -4.09
C SER A 131 -11.57 8.32 -4.35
N LEU A 132 -10.87 7.62 -3.45
CA LEU A 132 -9.48 7.25 -3.65
C LEU A 132 -9.42 6.00 -4.55
N PRO A 133 -8.81 6.06 -5.74
CA PRO A 133 -8.69 4.89 -6.60
C PRO A 133 -7.71 3.87 -6.01
N GLN A 134 -7.89 2.60 -6.37
CA GLN A 134 -6.86 1.57 -6.17
C GLN A 134 -5.77 1.77 -7.22
N ALA A 135 -4.85 2.68 -6.94
CA ALA A 135 -3.70 2.98 -7.79
C ALA A 135 -2.53 2.03 -7.45
N PRO A 136 -1.74 1.61 -8.45
CA PRO A 136 -0.51 0.89 -8.21
C PRO A 136 0.51 1.83 -7.55
N VAL A 137 1.26 1.27 -6.61
CA VAL A 137 2.26 1.96 -5.81
C VAL A 137 3.52 1.11 -5.83
N ARG A 138 4.67 1.74 -6.10
CA ARG A 138 5.96 1.09 -5.97
C ARG A 138 6.63 1.56 -4.69
N VAL A 139 7.03 0.61 -3.86
CA VAL A 139 7.76 0.83 -2.62
C VAL A 139 9.21 0.48 -2.86
N VAL A 140 10.11 1.42 -2.57
CA VAL A 140 11.54 1.26 -2.77
C VAL A 140 12.25 1.47 -1.43
N LEU A 141 12.90 0.42 -0.94
CA LEU A 141 13.80 0.48 0.20
C LEU A 141 15.24 0.55 -0.31
N ASP A 142 15.94 1.63 0.01
CA ASP A 142 17.37 1.81 -0.30
C ASP A 142 18.20 1.32 0.90
N VAL A 143 18.88 0.19 0.73
CA VAL A 143 19.80 -0.37 1.74
C VAL A 143 21.19 -0.54 1.15
N PHE A 144 22.13 0.32 1.54
CA PHE A 144 23.55 0.23 1.16
C PHE A 144 23.79 0.09 -0.36
N GLY A 145 22.97 0.76 -1.19
CA GLY A 145 23.11 0.74 -2.65
C GLY A 145 22.46 -0.46 -3.34
N LEU A 146 21.70 -1.28 -2.60
CA LEU A 146 20.77 -2.24 -3.16
C LEU A 146 19.35 -1.68 -2.97
N ASP A 147 18.67 -1.38 -4.09
CA ASP A 147 17.27 -0.99 -4.06
C ASP A 147 16.40 -2.25 -4.04
N LEU A 148 15.75 -2.50 -2.90
CA LEU A 148 14.69 -3.51 -2.82
C LEU A 148 13.38 -2.85 -3.24
N THR A 149 12.81 -3.33 -4.34
CA THR A 149 11.56 -2.81 -4.88
C THR A 149 10.43 -3.81 -4.73
N THR A 150 9.29 -3.35 -4.25
CA THR A 150 8.09 -4.16 -4.06
C THR A 150 6.88 -3.39 -4.59
N ASP A 151 5.96 -4.13 -5.21
CA ASP A 151 4.67 -3.59 -5.63
C ASP A 151 3.67 -3.57 -4.46
N ALA A 152 2.87 -2.52 -4.44
CA ALA A 152 1.84 -2.26 -3.46
C ALA A 152 0.62 -1.66 -4.15
N THR A 153 -0.51 -1.75 -3.48
CA THR A 153 -1.76 -1.13 -3.95
C THR A 153 -2.23 -0.10 -2.95
N LEU A 154 -2.58 1.11 -3.44
CA LEU A 154 -3.17 2.13 -2.60
C LEU A 154 -4.49 1.64 -2.00
N ALA A 155 -4.56 1.57 -0.67
CA ALA A 155 -5.64 0.88 0.03
C ALA A 155 -6.63 1.86 0.65
N ARG A 156 -6.13 2.88 1.36
CA ARG A 156 -6.99 3.78 2.13
C ARG A 156 -6.31 5.10 2.48
N GLU A 157 -7.14 6.07 2.83
CA GLU A 157 -6.71 7.31 3.48
C GLU A 157 -6.99 7.29 4.98
N ALA A 158 -6.27 8.13 5.73
CA ALA A 158 -6.58 8.38 7.13
C ALA A 158 -7.87 9.21 7.26
N GLY A 159 -8.78 8.78 8.15
CA GLY A 159 -10.05 9.47 8.42
C GLY A 159 -9.91 10.81 9.16
N SER A 160 -8.69 11.20 9.55
CA SER A 160 -8.41 12.50 10.15
C SER A 160 -7.07 13.06 9.65
N VAL A 161 -7.02 14.39 9.56
CA VAL A 161 -5.75 15.12 9.43
C VAL A 161 -5.23 15.31 10.85
N GLY A 162 -4.03 14.80 11.14
CA GLY A 162 -3.46 14.94 12.48
C GLY A 162 -3.32 16.41 12.88
N GLU A 163 -3.52 16.72 14.16
CA GLU A 163 -3.39 18.09 14.69
C GLU A 163 -2.01 18.68 14.34
N GLY A 164 -2.00 19.87 13.74
CA GLY A 164 -0.77 20.56 13.34
C GLY A 164 -0.04 19.97 12.13
N GLN A 165 -0.63 18.99 11.44
CA GLN A 165 0.01 18.34 10.29
C GLN A 165 -0.59 18.85 8.97
N SER A 166 0.28 19.17 8.03
CA SER A 166 -0.08 19.52 6.65
C SER A 166 -0.11 18.26 5.78
N GLY A 167 -1.05 18.21 4.83
CA GLY A 167 -1.20 17.12 3.87
C GLY A 167 -2.19 16.03 4.27
N ARG A 168 -2.17 14.92 3.54
CA ARG A 168 -3.04 13.76 3.71
C ARG A 168 -2.18 12.53 3.94
N LEU A 169 -2.56 11.72 4.93
CA LEU A 169 -1.90 10.44 5.23
C LEU A 169 -2.63 9.33 4.48
N LEU A 170 -1.88 8.61 3.66
CA LEU A 170 -2.36 7.49 2.87
C LEU A 170 -1.65 6.20 3.30
N TYR A 171 -2.31 5.07 3.02
CA TYR A 171 -1.80 3.74 3.27
C TYR A 171 -1.87 2.93 1.98
N ALA A 172 -0.75 2.33 1.60
CA ALA A 172 -0.71 1.34 0.54
C ALA A 172 -0.40 -0.03 1.15
N ARG A 173 -1.17 -1.03 0.74
CA ARG A 173 -0.96 -2.43 1.13
C ARG A 173 0.11 -3.03 0.25
N ILE A 174 1.11 -3.63 0.86
CA ILE A 174 2.22 -4.29 0.18
C ILE A 174 1.76 -5.68 -0.26
N ASP A 175 1.98 -6.02 -1.53
CA ASP A 175 1.51 -7.31 -2.08
C ASP A 175 2.53 -8.45 -1.81
N ASP A 176 3.83 -8.16 -1.80
CA ASP A 176 4.89 -9.10 -1.38
C ASP A 176 5.88 -8.43 -0.42
N GLY A 177 5.69 -8.65 0.88
CA GLY A 177 6.50 -8.06 1.95
C GLY A 177 7.92 -8.61 2.09
N ARG A 178 8.38 -9.53 1.21
CA ARG A 178 9.70 -10.16 1.34
C ARG A 178 10.82 -9.14 1.42
N GLY A 179 11.52 -9.13 2.56
CA GLY A 179 12.68 -8.27 2.80
C GLY A 179 12.34 -6.92 3.42
N LEU A 180 11.06 -6.53 3.45
CA LEU A 180 10.59 -5.36 4.18
C LEU A 180 10.24 -5.75 5.63
N ARG A 181 10.49 -4.82 6.55
CA ARG A 181 10.15 -4.97 7.97
C ARG A 181 9.36 -3.76 8.46
N VAL A 182 8.55 -3.99 9.48
CA VAL A 182 7.88 -2.89 10.19
C VAL A 182 8.94 -1.95 10.77
N GLY A 183 8.83 -0.66 10.43
CA GLY A 183 9.77 0.37 10.83
C GLY A 183 10.78 0.76 9.75
N ASP A 184 10.85 0.03 8.63
CA ASP A 184 11.71 0.42 7.50
C ASP A 184 11.24 1.75 6.90
N PHE A 185 12.22 2.61 6.57
CA PHE A 185 11.95 3.89 5.92
C PHE A 185 12.12 3.74 4.40
N VAL A 186 11.01 3.88 3.67
CA VAL A 186 10.93 3.59 2.24
C VAL A 186 10.55 4.83 1.44
N ARG A 187 10.98 4.85 0.17
CA ARG A 187 10.48 5.78 -0.84
C ARG A 187 9.23 5.17 -1.48
N VAL A 188 8.19 5.99 -1.65
CA VAL A 188 6.92 5.56 -2.24
C VAL A 188 6.70 6.31 -3.53
N GLU A 189 6.52 5.58 -4.62
CA GLU A 189 6.17 6.10 -5.94
C GLU A 189 4.74 5.69 -6.24
N VAL A 190 3.85 6.67 -6.42
CA VAL A 190 2.43 6.44 -6.69
C VAL A 190 2.15 6.78 -8.14
N GLU A 191 1.51 5.87 -8.86
CA GLU A 191 1.13 6.12 -10.25
C GLU A 191 -0.15 6.98 -10.29
N GLU A 192 -0.05 8.18 -10.90
CA GLU A 192 -1.20 9.04 -11.18
C GLU A 192 -1.96 8.55 -12.43
N PRO A 193 -3.27 8.84 -12.56
CA PRO A 193 -3.99 8.60 -13.80
C PRO A 193 -3.31 9.26 -15.02
N PRO A 194 -3.32 8.61 -16.19
CA PRO A 194 -2.63 9.12 -17.37
C PRO A 194 -3.22 10.46 -17.83
N LEU A 195 -2.34 11.40 -18.15
CA LEU A 195 -2.71 12.71 -18.71
C LEU A 195 -2.70 12.66 -20.23
N ALA A 196 -3.80 13.07 -20.86
CA ALA A 196 -3.90 13.20 -22.31
C ALA A 196 -3.60 14.64 -22.77
N GLY A 197 -3.07 14.78 -23.98
CA GLY A 197 -2.82 16.11 -24.58
C GLY A 197 -1.74 16.91 -23.85
N VAL A 198 -0.71 16.23 -23.31
CA VAL A 198 0.42 16.85 -22.63
C VAL A 198 1.73 16.56 -23.37
N ALA A 199 2.68 17.49 -23.27
CA ALA A 199 4.05 17.30 -23.72
C ALA A 199 4.98 17.34 -22.51
N ARG A 200 5.96 16.43 -22.50
CA ARG A 200 7.07 16.45 -21.55
C ARG A 200 8.20 17.31 -22.12
N LEU A 201 8.53 18.38 -21.40
CA LEU A 201 9.60 19.30 -21.74
C LEU A 201 10.58 19.38 -20.58
N PRO A 202 11.87 19.63 -20.82
CA PRO A 202 12.79 20.00 -19.75
C PRO A 202 12.29 21.26 -19.03
N ALA A 203 12.52 21.36 -17.72
CA ALA A 203 12.11 22.53 -16.94
C ALA A 203 12.69 23.85 -17.48
N THR A 204 13.82 23.78 -18.19
CA THR A 204 14.47 24.92 -18.86
C THR A 204 13.72 25.47 -20.08
N ALA A 205 12.73 24.74 -20.60
CA ALA A 205 11.92 25.18 -21.73
C ALA A 205 10.82 26.17 -21.33
N LEU A 206 10.34 26.06 -20.09
CA LEU A 206 9.24 26.89 -19.57
C LEU A 206 9.78 28.19 -18.96
N GLY A 207 9.32 29.32 -19.47
CA GLY A 207 9.65 30.62 -18.90
C GLY A 207 9.00 30.86 -17.54
N SER A 208 9.56 31.79 -16.77
CA SER A 208 8.94 32.30 -15.54
C SER A 208 7.58 32.97 -15.79
N ASP A 209 7.33 33.40 -17.02
CA ASP A 209 6.08 33.95 -17.52
C ASP A 209 5.04 32.87 -17.94
N GLY A 210 5.36 31.57 -17.76
CA GLY A 210 4.47 30.47 -18.12
C GLY A 210 4.35 30.23 -19.63
N ARG A 211 5.26 30.80 -20.43
CA ARG A 211 5.29 30.66 -21.89
C ARG A 211 6.43 29.76 -22.34
N VAL A 212 6.20 29.05 -23.44
CA VAL A 212 7.24 28.31 -24.17
C VAL A 212 7.54 29.02 -25.48
N LEU A 213 8.77 28.86 -25.97
CA LEU A 213 9.18 29.36 -27.29
C LEU A 213 9.06 28.23 -28.30
N VAL A 214 8.26 28.46 -29.34
CA VAL A 214 7.95 27.51 -30.38
C VAL A 214 8.60 27.98 -31.68
N LEU A 215 9.08 27.04 -32.49
CA LEU A 215 9.60 27.36 -33.81
C LEU A 215 8.42 27.68 -34.75
N GLY A 216 8.41 28.90 -35.26
CA GLY A 216 7.48 29.39 -36.28
C GLY A 216 8.09 29.35 -37.68
N GLU A 217 7.42 30.02 -38.61
CA GLU A 217 7.87 30.11 -40.00
C GLU A 217 9.22 30.84 -40.11
N GLU A 218 10.00 30.52 -41.16
CA GLU A 218 11.34 31.09 -41.40
C GLU A 218 12.37 30.90 -40.26
N ASN A 219 12.18 29.86 -39.42
CA ASN A 219 12.95 29.60 -38.21
C ASN A 219 12.90 30.76 -37.18
N ARG A 220 11.75 31.44 -37.09
CA ARG A 220 11.54 32.52 -36.12
C ARG A 220 10.82 32.00 -34.88
N LEU A 221 11.28 32.40 -33.70
CA LEU A 221 10.67 31.99 -32.45
C LEU A 221 9.36 32.73 -32.19
N GLU A 222 8.32 31.99 -31.79
CA GLU A 222 7.03 32.51 -31.36
C GLU A 222 6.79 32.14 -29.90
N ALA A 223 6.27 33.08 -29.11
CA ALA A 223 5.90 32.79 -27.72
C ALA A 223 4.51 32.19 -27.68
N ALA A 224 4.37 30.98 -27.12
CA ALA A 224 3.08 30.32 -26.94
C ALA A 224 2.75 30.15 -25.45
N ASN A 225 1.49 30.42 -25.11
CA ASN A 225 0.98 30.18 -23.76
C ASN A 225 0.67 28.69 -23.58
N VAL A 226 1.19 28.10 -22.51
CA VAL A 226 0.88 26.72 -22.13
C VAL A 226 0.51 26.66 -20.65
N ALA A 227 -0.37 25.73 -20.28
CA ALA A 227 -0.68 25.52 -18.88
C ALA A 227 0.25 24.43 -18.31
N LEU A 228 0.96 24.75 -17.23
CA LEU A 228 1.78 23.79 -16.51
C LEU A 228 0.88 22.78 -15.79
N MET A 229 0.96 21.51 -16.18
CA MET A 229 0.19 20.43 -15.60
C MET A 229 0.93 19.78 -14.44
N ARG A 230 2.20 19.40 -14.62
CA ARG A 230 3.03 18.74 -13.59
C ARG A 230 4.48 19.18 -13.66
N ARG A 231 5.19 19.07 -12.54
CA ARG A 231 6.66 19.09 -12.49
C ARG A 231 7.12 17.74 -11.97
N GLN A 232 8.02 17.09 -12.68
CA GLN A 232 8.52 15.74 -12.41
C GLN A 232 10.06 15.77 -12.52
N GLY A 233 10.74 15.92 -11.39
CA GLY A 233 12.20 16.07 -11.38
C GLY A 233 12.65 17.27 -12.22
N ASP A 234 13.47 17.00 -13.24
CA ASP A 234 14.00 17.99 -14.18
C ASP A 234 13.07 18.27 -15.37
N ASP A 235 11.96 17.57 -15.47
CA ASP A 235 10.97 17.70 -16.53
C ASP A 235 9.67 18.39 -16.04
N VAL A 236 8.98 19.02 -16.98
CA VAL A 236 7.65 19.62 -16.80
C VAL A 236 6.68 19.04 -17.83
N LEU A 237 5.48 18.70 -17.37
CA LEU A 237 4.36 18.34 -18.23
C LEU A 237 3.52 19.59 -18.47
N VAL A 238 3.38 20.00 -19.73
CA VAL A 238 2.57 21.14 -20.14
C VAL A 238 1.42 20.68 -21.01
N SER A 239 0.27 21.34 -20.93
CA SER A 239 -0.84 21.08 -21.85
C SER A 239 -0.47 21.53 -23.27
N VAL A 240 -0.84 20.73 -24.26
CA VAL A 240 -0.61 21.01 -25.68
C VAL A 240 -1.95 21.37 -26.32
N PRO A 241 -2.19 22.67 -26.59
CA PRO A 241 -3.29 23.09 -27.44
C PRO A 241 -3.17 22.45 -28.83
N PRO A 242 -4.28 22.19 -29.54
CA PRO A 242 -4.24 21.66 -30.91
C PRO A 242 -3.32 22.47 -31.85
N GLU A 243 -3.24 23.78 -31.64
CA GLU A 243 -2.40 24.73 -32.40
C GLU A 243 -0.89 24.51 -32.24
N LEU A 244 -0.46 23.85 -31.15
CA LEU A 244 0.94 23.56 -30.87
C LEU A 244 1.32 22.10 -31.17
N SER A 245 0.36 21.28 -31.58
CA SER A 245 0.61 19.87 -31.88
C SER A 245 1.55 19.71 -33.07
N GLY A 246 2.62 18.93 -32.90
CA GLY A 246 3.62 18.68 -33.94
C GLY A 246 4.61 19.83 -34.18
N ARG A 247 4.55 20.92 -33.41
CA ARG A 247 5.51 22.04 -33.52
C ARG A 247 6.75 21.77 -32.65
N GLU A 248 7.90 22.25 -33.11
CA GLU A 248 9.15 22.16 -32.36
C GLU A 248 9.20 23.23 -31.25
N VAL A 249 9.65 22.85 -30.05
CA VAL A 249 9.76 23.74 -28.88
C VAL A 249 11.22 23.87 -28.46
N VAL A 250 11.63 25.08 -28.06
CA VAL A 250 12.96 25.34 -27.54
C VAL A 250 13.13 24.66 -26.18
N ALA A 251 13.98 23.63 -26.11
CA ALA A 251 14.23 22.86 -24.89
C ALA A 251 14.98 23.65 -23.79
N ALA A 252 15.82 24.61 -24.17
CA ALA A 252 16.63 25.40 -23.26
C ALA A 252 16.52 26.89 -23.59
N ARG A 253 15.72 27.62 -22.80
CA ARG A 253 15.56 29.06 -22.99
C ARG A 253 16.72 29.79 -22.31
N THR A 254 17.56 30.45 -23.10
CA THR A 254 18.50 31.47 -22.58
C THR A 254 17.81 32.83 -22.50
N PRO A 255 18.22 33.75 -21.60
CA PRO A 255 17.64 35.09 -21.48
C PRO A 255 17.65 35.92 -22.77
N VAL A 256 18.51 35.57 -23.72
CA VAL A 256 18.67 36.25 -25.02
C VAL A 256 17.65 35.77 -26.06
N LEU A 257 16.98 34.62 -25.81
CA LEU A 257 15.97 34.08 -26.72
C LEU A 257 14.59 34.65 -26.37
N GLY A 258 14.03 35.38 -27.32
CA GLY A 258 12.71 36.01 -27.24
C GLY A 258 11.93 35.81 -28.53
N GLU A 259 10.68 36.26 -28.49
CA GLU A 259 9.77 36.25 -29.64
C GLU A 259 10.35 37.06 -30.80
N GLY A 260 10.16 36.57 -32.02
CA GLY A 260 10.59 37.22 -33.25
C GLY A 260 12.06 36.98 -33.62
N ILE A 261 12.84 36.29 -32.79
CA ILE A 261 14.26 36.00 -33.09
C ILE A 261 14.37 34.84 -34.05
N ARG A 262 15.15 35.02 -35.12
CA ARG A 262 15.52 33.92 -36.03
C ARG A 262 16.62 33.09 -35.39
N VAL A 263 16.39 31.79 -35.28
CA VAL A 263 17.36 30.83 -34.74
C VAL A 263 17.79 29.83 -35.81
N ASN A 264 18.94 29.21 -35.61
CA ASN A 264 19.30 28.00 -36.33
C ASN A 264 19.05 26.82 -35.40
N PRO A 265 17.98 26.04 -35.58
CA PRO A 265 17.61 24.99 -34.64
C PRO A 265 18.62 23.85 -34.65
N PHE A 266 19.07 23.44 -33.46
CA PHE A 266 19.76 22.17 -33.28
C PHE A 266 18.74 21.14 -32.81
N ARG A 267 18.42 20.18 -33.68
CA ARG A 267 17.50 19.10 -33.32
C ARG A 267 18.24 18.10 -32.44
N ARG A 268 17.58 17.70 -31.36
CA ARG A 268 17.96 16.58 -30.52
C ARG A 268 16.90 15.52 -30.74
N ASP A 269 17.32 14.29 -30.97
CA ASP A 269 16.37 13.18 -31.04
C ASP A 269 15.71 12.97 -29.68
N ALA A 270 14.59 12.24 -29.65
CA ALA A 270 13.79 11.99 -28.46
C ALA A 270 14.58 11.40 -27.27
N ASP A 271 15.77 10.81 -27.54
CA ASP A 271 16.70 10.25 -26.55
C ASP A 271 17.88 11.16 -26.19
N GLY A 272 17.84 12.45 -26.56
CA GLY A 272 18.83 13.44 -26.15
C GLY A 272 20.19 13.33 -26.85
N GLN A 273 20.31 12.47 -27.86
CA GLN A 273 21.48 12.44 -28.75
C GLN A 273 21.32 13.52 -29.82
N ALA A 274 22.35 14.34 -30.00
CA ALA A 274 22.42 15.22 -31.16
C ALA A 274 22.45 14.32 -32.40
N GLU A 275 21.64 14.61 -33.41
CA GLU A 275 21.83 14.08 -34.76
C GLU A 275 23.26 14.42 -35.17
N ALA A 276 24.18 13.47 -34.99
CA ALA A 276 25.47 13.52 -35.63
C ALA A 276 25.17 13.33 -37.10
N GLU A 277 25.30 14.40 -37.89
CA GLU A 277 25.45 14.28 -39.34
C GLU A 277 26.36 13.10 -39.63
N ALA A 278 25.85 12.11 -40.38
CA ALA A 278 26.57 10.91 -40.74
C ALA A 278 28.01 11.28 -41.16
N PRO A 279 29.06 10.64 -40.60
CA PRO A 279 30.42 10.99 -40.95
C PRO A 279 30.60 10.75 -42.44
N GLY A 280 30.76 11.83 -43.21
CA GLY A 280 30.99 11.75 -44.65
C GLY A 280 32.14 10.79 -44.94
N THR A 281 31.84 9.67 -45.59
CA THR A 281 32.86 8.81 -46.17
C THR A 281 33.38 9.47 -47.43
N ILE A 282 34.70 9.50 -47.59
CA ILE A 282 35.35 10.03 -48.79
C ILE A 282 36.06 8.88 -49.47
N ALA A 283 35.82 8.71 -50.78
CA ALA A 283 36.62 7.81 -51.61
C ALA A 283 38.02 8.43 -51.82
N LEU A 284 39.06 7.75 -51.35
CA LEU A 284 40.46 8.19 -51.52
C LEU A 284 41.03 7.72 -52.86
N ASP A 285 41.58 8.67 -53.62
CA ASP A 285 42.39 8.43 -54.82
C ASP A 285 43.65 7.58 -54.47
N PRO A 286 44.11 6.63 -55.32
CA PRO A 286 45.19 5.70 -54.98
C PRO A 286 46.50 6.39 -54.54
N ASP A 287 46.85 7.52 -55.15
CA ASP A 287 48.07 8.27 -54.81
C ASP A 287 47.97 8.99 -53.46
N ARG A 288 46.75 9.36 -53.01
CA ARG A 288 46.52 9.97 -51.70
C ARG A 288 46.55 8.90 -50.61
N ARG A 289 45.99 7.73 -50.90
CA ARG A 289 46.01 6.54 -50.02
C ARG A 289 47.43 6.07 -49.72
N ALA A 290 48.27 5.93 -50.74
CA ALA A 290 49.66 5.48 -50.57
C ALA A 290 50.48 6.42 -49.67
N ARG A 291 50.27 7.74 -49.77
CA ARG A 291 50.93 8.75 -48.92
C ARG A 291 50.51 8.65 -47.46
N LEU A 292 49.22 8.42 -47.20
CA LEU A 292 48.70 8.28 -45.83
C LEU A 292 49.19 6.98 -45.17
N ILE A 293 49.23 5.88 -45.92
CA ILE A 293 49.74 4.59 -45.42
C ILE A 293 51.24 4.70 -45.10
N ALA A 294 52.06 5.26 -46.00
CA ALA A 294 53.49 5.43 -45.77
C ALA A 294 53.79 6.30 -44.52
N PHE A 295 52.98 7.34 -44.28
CA PHE A 295 53.13 8.17 -43.09
C PHE A 295 52.78 7.40 -41.81
N VAL A 296 51.70 6.61 -41.82
CA VAL A 296 51.30 5.78 -40.67
C VAL A 296 52.32 4.67 -40.38
N GLU A 297 52.95 4.11 -41.41
CA GLU A 297 54.02 3.10 -41.29
C GLU A 297 55.32 3.68 -40.71
N THR A 298 55.70 4.88 -41.13
CA THR A 298 56.95 5.52 -40.71
C THR A 298 56.85 6.16 -39.31
N ASN A 299 55.64 6.43 -38.82
CA ASN A 299 55.43 7.11 -37.55
C ASN A 299 55.59 6.15 -36.35
N SER A 300 56.75 6.22 -35.68
CA SER A 300 57.10 5.44 -34.49
C SER A 300 56.33 5.84 -33.22
N PHE A 301 55.51 6.91 -33.26
CA PHE A 301 54.71 7.37 -32.13
C PHE A 301 53.35 6.64 -32.00
N ILE A 302 53.00 5.81 -32.98
CA ILE A 302 51.74 5.04 -33.01
C ILE A 302 52.02 3.58 -32.59
N PRO A 303 51.34 3.04 -31.56
CA PRO A 303 51.42 1.63 -31.18
C PRO A 303 51.10 0.67 -32.35
N GLU A 304 51.77 -0.49 -32.40
CA GLU A 304 51.69 -1.42 -33.54
C GLU A 304 50.26 -1.96 -33.80
N ASP A 305 49.48 -2.17 -32.75
CA ASP A 305 48.09 -2.63 -32.80
C ASP A 305 47.15 -1.57 -33.38
N VAL A 306 47.43 -0.28 -33.12
CA VAL A 306 46.68 0.85 -33.67
C VAL A 306 47.08 1.09 -35.12
N ARG A 307 48.39 1.02 -35.42
CA ARG A 307 48.92 1.17 -36.79
C ARG A 307 48.31 0.15 -37.75
N SER A 308 48.26 -1.11 -37.34
CA SER A 308 47.73 -2.20 -38.16
C SER A 308 46.25 -2.00 -38.50
N ARG A 309 45.45 -1.54 -37.51
CA ARG A 309 44.04 -1.21 -37.70
C ARG A 309 43.84 0.00 -38.63
N MET A 310 44.67 1.04 -38.48
CA MET A 310 44.60 2.22 -39.34
C MET A 310 44.95 1.91 -40.79
N ILE A 311 45.96 1.07 -41.05
CA ILE A 311 46.32 0.64 -42.41
C ILE A 311 45.19 -0.20 -43.04
N GLN A 312 44.59 -1.11 -42.27
CA GLN A 312 43.45 -1.89 -42.73
C GLN A 312 42.27 -0.99 -43.14
N GLN A 313 41.97 0.02 -42.33
CA GLN A 313 40.88 0.96 -42.58
C GLN A 313 41.19 1.94 -43.73
N LEU A 314 42.45 2.30 -43.96
CA LEU A 314 42.89 3.07 -45.14
C LEU A 314 42.88 2.24 -46.43
N ASN A 315 42.79 0.91 -46.36
CA ASN A 315 42.68 0.02 -47.51
C ASN A 315 41.21 -0.23 -47.94
N GLU A 316 40.23 0.26 -47.20
CA GLU A 316 38.81 0.20 -47.58
C GLU A 316 38.47 1.21 -48.70
N PRO A 317 37.46 0.91 -49.55
CA PRO A 317 37.08 1.80 -50.65
C PRO A 317 36.54 3.15 -50.17
N GLU A 318 35.92 3.18 -48.99
CA GLU A 318 35.36 4.37 -48.36
C GLU A 318 35.99 4.59 -46.99
N VAL A 319 36.59 5.77 -46.78
CA VAL A 319 37.31 6.06 -45.55
C VAL A 319 36.68 7.25 -44.83
N PRO A 320 36.54 7.23 -43.49
CA PRO A 320 35.97 8.34 -42.73
C PRO A 320 36.78 9.63 -42.94
N ALA A 321 36.11 10.72 -43.36
CA ALA A 321 36.76 12.03 -43.61
C ALA A 321 37.57 12.55 -42.42
N GLN A 322 37.08 12.32 -41.19
CA GLN A 322 37.76 12.74 -39.97
C GLN A 322 39.11 12.05 -39.75
N MET A 323 39.26 10.80 -40.20
CA MET A 323 40.52 10.06 -40.07
C MET A 323 41.57 10.61 -41.04
N VAL A 324 41.17 10.89 -42.28
CA VAL A 324 42.03 11.50 -43.30
C VAL A 324 42.49 12.89 -42.86
N ALA A 325 41.55 13.74 -42.43
CA ALA A 325 41.87 15.10 -42.00
C ALA A 325 42.84 15.13 -40.81
N ARG A 326 42.75 14.17 -39.87
CA ARG A 326 43.65 14.07 -38.72
C ARG A 326 45.07 13.64 -39.10
N ILE A 327 45.21 12.74 -40.08
CA ILE A 327 46.52 12.31 -40.57
C ILE A 327 47.16 13.45 -41.38
N GLU A 328 46.40 14.11 -42.25
CA GLU A 328 46.89 15.24 -43.05
C GLU A 328 47.28 16.45 -42.19
N ALA A 329 46.52 16.76 -41.14
CA ALA A 329 46.88 17.82 -40.19
C ALA A 329 48.22 17.56 -39.48
N ARG A 330 48.59 16.28 -39.27
CA ARG A 330 49.87 15.87 -38.69
C ARG A 330 51.01 15.73 -39.72
N MET A 331 50.68 15.61 -41.01
CA MET A 331 51.67 15.68 -42.10
C MET A 331 52.03 17.12 -42.45
N GLY A 332 51.11 18.06 -42.21
CA GLY A 332 51.27 19.49 -42.50
C GLY A 332 51.90 20.33 -41.38
N SER A 333 52.28 19.72 -40.25
CA SER A 333 53.02 20.35 -39.14
C SER A 333 54.46 19.87 -39.09
#